data_AF-A0A6A8LRQ3-F1
#
_entry.id   AF-A0A6A8LRQ3-F1
#
_cell.length_a   1.000
_cell.length_b   1.000
_cell.length_c   1.000
_cell.angle_alpha   90.00
_cell.angle_beta   90.00
_cell.angle_gamma   90.00
#
_symmetry.space_group_name_H-M   'P 1'
#
loop_
_entity.id
_entity.type
_entity.pdbx_description
1 polymer ?
#
loop_
_entity_poly.entity_id
_entity_poly.type
_entity_poly.pdbx_seq_one_letter_code
_entity_poly.pdbx_strand_id
1 'polypeptide(L)'
;AYVESESEANTLIVTLEDEKSGVLFDLLYTIYRDYPIITRSVKVKNLGQENVNLEKVASMQIDFSQRDFDVISLPGAHVNERHLERQKLGYGIQTFGSIRGTSSHQMNPFVALVDSNTDEFNGAAYGFALVYSGNHAFEIEKDQLDQVRLLVGINSYNFNWQLPAGESFQTPEVLMTYTNNGLNAMSKAFHNIIRDRITRSKYKYKERPILVNNWEATYFDFDEDKLKPIVDEAKELGIEMFVLDDGWFGHRDDDNSSLGDWNVYKKKFPQGLKHFADYVHSKDLKFGIWFEPEMISMDSELYRNHPEYLMQVPGRQPSPSRNQYILDMTRKDVRDDIVDQVSTIIADNDIDYVKWDMNRN
;
A
#
# COMPACT_ATOMS: atom_id res chain seq x y z
N ALA A 1 4.70 -12.73 6.13
CA ALA A 1 3.29 -13.15 6.07
C ALA A 1 2.93 -13.85 7.38
N TYR A 2 1.70 -13.71 7.90
CA TYR A 2 1.30 -14.30 9.19
C TYR A 2 1.08 -15.82 9.06
N VAL A 3 1.13 -16.56 10.16
CA VAL A 3 0.74 -17.98 10.23
C VAL A 3 -0.41 -18.16 11.22
N GLU A 4 -1.24 -19.19 11.01
CA GLU A 4 -2.35 -19.53 11.92
C GLU A 4 -1.95 -20.62 12.93
N SER A 5 -0.91 -21.40 12.62
CA SER A 5 -0.26 -22.32 13.55
C SER A 5 1.24 -22.37 13.32
N GLU A 6 2.01 -22.69 14.36
CA GLU A 6 3.48 -22.81 14.29
C GLU A 6 3.94 -23.86 13.28
N SER A 7 3.10 -24.84 12.94
CA SER A 7 3.45 -25.90 12.00
C SER A 7 3.51 -25.43 10.53
N GLU A 8 2.93 -24.27 10.21
CA GLU A 8 2.80 -23.80 8.83
C GLU A 8 4.08 -23.23 8.24
N ALA A 9 4.99 -22.75 9.08
CA ALA A 9 6.23 -22.14 8.62
C ALA A 9 7.35 -22.27 9.64
N ASN A 10 8.58 -22.25 9.17
CA ASN A 10 9.77 -22.15 10.01
C ASN A 10 10.59 -20.94 9.58
N THR A 11 11.15 -20.21 10.54
CA THR A 11 12.05 -19.09 10.28
C THR A 11 13.47 -19.45 10.72
N LEU A 12 14.40 -19.45 9.76
CA LEU A 12 15.83 -19.43 10.05
C LEU A 12 16.25 -17.98 10.29
N ILE A 13 16.94 -17.73 11.40
CA ILE A 13 17.56 -16.44 11.70
C ILE A 13 19.07 -16.63 11.69
N VAL A 14 19.75 -15.91 10.79
CA VAL A 14 21.22 -15.86 10.74
C VAL A 14 21.64 -14.50 11.29
N THR A 15 22.23 -14.48 12.48
CA THR A 15 22.72 -13.25 13.12
C THR A 15 24.17 -12.99 12.71
N LEU A 16 24.40 -11.81 12.14
CA LEU A 16 25.72 -11.27 11.84
C LEU A 16 26.02 -10.13 12.81
N GLU A 17 27.28 -9.94 13.17
CA GLU A 17 27.73 -8.88 14.07
C GLU A 17 28.84 -8.07 13.40
N ASP A 18 28.73 -6.75 13.48
CA ASP A 18 29.90 -5.86 13.32
C ASP A 18 30.50 -5.60 14.70
N GLU A 19 31.56 -6.34 15.03
CA GLU A 19 32.22 -6.31 16.35
C GLU A 19 32.68 -4.90 16.76
N LYS A 20 32.93 -3.99 15.81
CA LYS A 20 33.41 -2.63 16.12
C LYS A 20 32.28 -1.71 16.56
N SER A 21 31.13 -1.79 15.90
CA SER A 21 29.98 -0.93 16.21
C SER A 21 29.03 -1.56 17.23
N GLY A 22 29.08 -2.88 17.41
CA GLY A 22 28.10 -3.63 18.21
C GLY A 22 26.73 -3.72 17.53
N VAL A 23 26.65 -3.48 16.22
CA VAL A 23 25.41 -3.62 15.46
C VAL A 23 25.24 -5.07 15.02
N LEU A 24 24.06 -5.63 15.30
CA LEU A 24 23.65 -6.95 14.83
C LEU A 24 22.70 -6.84 13.64
N PHE A 25 22.86 -7.77 12.70
CA PHE A 25 21.97 -7.98 11.58
C PHE A 25 21.40 -9.39 11.66
N ASP A 26 20.15 -9.51 12.09
CA ASP A 26 19.40 -10.75 11.96
C ASP A 26 18.86 -10.83 10.53
N LEU A 27 19.32 -11.80 9.75
CA LEU A 27 18.78 -12.14 8.44
C LEU A 27 17.70 -13.20 8.61
N LEU A 28 16.45 -12.86 8.34
CA LEU A 28 15.30 -13.75 8.52
C LEU A 28 14.96 -14.45 7.19
N TYR A 29 14.79 -15.76 7.24
CA TYR A 29 14.37 -16.61 6.12
C TYR A 29 13.22 -17.49 6.58
N THR A 30 11.99 -17.17 6.17
CA THR A 30 10.82 -17.98 6.53
C THR A 30 10.40 -18.84 5.36
N ILE A 31 10.35 -20.16 5.56
CA ILE A 31 9.81 -21.12 4.61
C ILE A 31 8.41 -21.53 5.05
N TYR A 32 7.49 -21.63 4.09
CA TYR A 32 6.11 -22.04 4.34
C TYR A 32 5.92 -23.48 3.87
N ARG A 33 5.37 -24.36 4.72
CA ARG A 33 5.24 -25.79 4.43
C ARG A 33 4.39 -26.06 3.18
N ASP A 34 3.29 -25.34 3.06
CA ASP A 34 2.23 -25.61 2.07
C ASP A 34 2.20 -24.59 0.92
N TYR A 35 3.14 -23.63 0.90
CA TYR A 35 3.24 -22.59 -0.15
C TYR A 35 4.66 -22.58 -0.72
N PRO A 36 4.84 -22.50 -2.05
CA PRO A 36 6.16 -22.42 -2.67
C PRO A 36 6.75 -21.01 -2.53
N ILE A 37 6.79 -20.50 -1.29
CA ILE A 37 7.19 -19.14 -0.94
C ILE A 37 8.29 -19.21 0.12
N ILE A 38 9.28 -18.35 -0.04
CA ILE A 38 10.20 -17.95 1.03
C ILE A 38 9.98 -16.47 1.28
N THR A 39 9.86 -16.05 2.54
CA THR A 39 9.94 -14.63 2.89
C THR A 39 11.28 -14.27 3.48
N ARG A 40 11.78 -13.09 3.13
CA ARG A 40 13.03 -12.53 3.67
C ARG A 40 12.82 -11.13 4.22
N SER A 41 13.48 -10.85 5.32
CA SER A 41 13.61 -9.50 5.89
C SER A 41 14.88 -9.45 6.75
N VAL A 42 15.21 -8.25 7.23
CA VAL A 42 16.38 -7.98 8.06
C VAL A 42 15.92 -7.22 9.29
N LYS A 43 16.37 -7.65 10.46
CA LYS A 43 16.25 -6.88 11.71
C LYS A 43 17.62 -6.40 12.14
N VAL A 44 17.81 -5.09 12.15
CA VAL A 44 19.03 -4.43 12.64
C VAL A 44 18.84 -4.10 14.11
N LYS A 45 19.79 -4.45 14.96
CA LYS A 45 19.78 -4.12 16.39
C LYS A 45 21.05 -3.36 16.73
N ASN A 46 20.93 -2.23 17.41
CA ASN A 46 22.09 -1.49 17.87
C ASN A 46 22.39 -1.89 19.32
N LEU A 47 23.35 -2.80 19.53
CA LEU A 47 23.83 -3.16 20.88
C LEU A 47 25.09 -2.34 21.28
N GLY A 48 25.51 -1.40 20.43
CA GLY A 48 26.56 -0.44 20.71
C GLY A 48 26.11 0.62 21.73
N GLN A 49 26.99 1.59 21.96
CA GLN A 49 26.75 2.72 22.88
C GLN A 49 26.35 4.02 22.18
N GLU A 50 26.58 4.11 20.86
CA GLU A 50 26.32 5.31 20.06
C GLU A 50 25.13 5.09 19.13
N ASN A 51 24.47 6.19 18.74
CA ASN A 51 23.40 6.13 17.73
C ASN A 51 24.02 5.84 16.35
N VAL A 52 23.34 4.99 15.56
CA VAL A 52 23.76 4.66 14.19
C VAL A 52 22.72 5.18 13.21
N ASN A 53 23.14 5.75 12.09
CA ASN A 53 22.23 6.12 11.00
C ASN A 53 22.20 5.02 9.95
N LEU A 54 21.03 4.45 9.70
CA LEU A 54 20.83 3.49 8.63
C LEU A 54 20.47 4.25 7.35
N GLU A 55 21.40 4.31 6.40
CA GLU A 55 21.23 4.99 5.11
C GLU A 55 20.71 4.06 4.01
N LYS A 56 20.98 2.75 4.14
CA LYS A 56 20.45 1.71 3.25
C LYS A 56 20.36 0.38 3.99
N VAL A 57 19.17 -0.22 4.00
CA VAL A 57 18.96 -1.58 4.50
C VAL A 57 17.97 -2.28 3.57
N ALA A 58 18.51 -3.09 2.65
CA ALA A 58 17.67 -3.94 1.81
C ALA A 58 17.04 -5.05 2.67
N SER A 59 15.80 -5.42 2.35
CA SER A 59 15.11 -6.55 2.95
C SER A 59 15.68 -7.90 2.49
N MET A 60 16.29 -7.92 1.31
CA MET A 60 16.81 -9.13 0.67
C MET A 60 17.90 -8.80 -0.35
N GLN A 61 18.89 -9.70 -0.44
CA GLN A 61 19.85 -9.79 -1.53
C GLN A 61 19.90 -11.22 -2.06
N ILE A 62 19.86 -11.41 -3.37
CA ILE A 62 20.16 -12.71 -4.01
C ILE A 62 21.11 -12.52 -5.18
N ASP A 63 22.07 -13.44 -5.32
CA ASP A 63 23.05 -13.46 -6.38
C ASP A 63 22.87 -14.72 -7.24
N PHE A 64 22.86 -14.55 -8.56
CA PHE A 64 22.80 -15.61 -9.56
C PHE A 64 24.11 -15.64 -10.33
N SER A 65 24.76 -16.80 -10.40
CA SER A 65 26.00 -16.96 -11.15
C SER A 65 25.74 -17.38 -12.60
N GLN A 66 26.29 -16.62 -13.55
CA GLN A 66 26.37 -16.97 -14.98
C GLN A 66 25.03 -17.35 -15.63
N ARG A 67 24.00 -16.52 -15.42
CA ARG A 67 22.69 -16.71 -16.05
C ARG A 67 22.17 -15.40 -16.64
N ASP A 68 21.77 -15.48 -17.90
CA ASP A 68 21.05 -14.40 -18.57
C ASP A 68 19.58 -14.43 -18.17
N PHE A 69 19.03 -13.26 -17.86
CA PHE A 69 17.62 -13.09 -17.53
C PHE A 69 16.99 -12.03 -18.43
N ASP A 70 15.70 -12.19 -18.69
CA ASP A 70 14.81 -11.06 -18.88
C ASP A 70 14.21 -10.68 -17.53
N VAL A 71 13.97 -9.39 -17.31
CA VAL A 71 13.18 -8.88 -16.19
C VAL A 71 11.79 -8.52 -16.68
N ILE A 72 10.78 -9.01 -15.97
CA ILE A 72 9.38 -8.59 -16.10
C ILE A 72 9.06 -7.65 -14.95
N SER A 73 8.55 -6.47 -15.27
CA SER A 73 8.09 -5.46 -14.31
C SER A 73 6.69 -4.96 -14.71
N LEU A 74 6.09 -4.13 -13.86
CA LEU A 74 4.72 -3.62 -14.05
C LEU A 74 4.68 -2.08 -13.96
N PRO A 75 5.29 -1.34 -14.91
CA PRO A 75 5.21 0.12 -14.96
C PRO A 75 3.84 0.61 -15.41
N GLY A 76 3.62 1.92 -15.34
CA GLY A 76 2.39 2.53 -15.83
C GLY A 76 2.29 4.03 -15.55
N ALA A 77 1.06 4.51 -15.50
CA ALA A 77 0.73 5.85 -15.03
C ALA A 77 -0.67 5.83 -14.39
N HIS A 78 -1.08 6.93 -13.78
CA HIS A 78 -2.48 7.13 -13.41
C HIS A 78 -3.36 6.90 -14.65
N VAL A 79 -4.48 6.18 -14.48
CA VAL A 79 -5.41 5.70 -15.53
C VAL A 79 -4.83 4.70 -16.54
N ASN A 80 -3.63 4.18 -16.27
CA ASN A 80 -2.90 3.28 -17.17
C ASN A 80 -1.88 2.43 -16.39
N GLU A 81 -2.32 1.79 -15.31
CA GLU A 81 -1.46 1.14 -14.31
C GLU A 81 -1.00 -0.27 -14.73
N ARG A 82 0.19 -0.66 -14.27
CA ARG A 82 0.69 -2.06 -14.24
C ARG A 82 0.66 -2.75 -15.61
N HIS A 83 1.14 -2.08 -16.64
CA HIS A 83 1.40 -2.69 -17.92
C HIS A 83 2.52 -3.71 -17.80
N LEU A 84 2.35 -4.87 -18.43
CA LEU A 84 3.42 -5.87 -18.46
C LEU A 84 4.54 -5.36 -19.37
N GLU A 85 5.72 -5.17 -18.79
CA GLU A 85 6.94 -4.86 -19.53
C GLU A 85 7.95 -5.97 -19.31
N ARG A 86 8.57 -6.43 -20.40
CA ARG A 86 9.60 -7.48 -20.40
C ARG A 86 10.81 -6.96 -21.16
N GLN A 87 11.96 -6.92 -20.49
CA GLN A 87 13.22 -6.45 -21.08
C GLN A 87 14.37 -7.38 -20.76
N LYS A 88 15.29 -7.56 -21.72
CA LYS A 88 16.52 -8.31 -21.49
C LYS A 88 17.42 -7.55 -20.51
N LEU A 89 17.98 -8.24 -19.54
CA LEU A 89 18.94 -7.64 -18.60
C LEU A 89 20.28 -7.38 -19.29
N GLY A 90 20.72 -6.12 -19.28
CA GLY A 90 22.03 -5.70 -19.77
C GLY A 90 23.03 -5.49 -18.62
N TYR A 91 24.30 -5.24 -18.96
CA TYR A 91 25.33 -4.88 -17.97
C TYR A 91 25.00 -3.56 -17.26
N GLY A 92 25.45 -3.47 -16.00
CA GLY A 92 25.21 -2.33 -15.12
C GLY A 92 23.97 -2.52 -14.24
N ILE A 93 23.51 -1.42 -13.66
CA ILE A 93 22.42 -1.42 -12.66
C ILE A 93 21.13 -0.91 -13.31
N GLN A 94 20.06 -1.67 -13.14
CA GLN A 94 18.69 -1.30 -13.48
C GLN A 94 17.87 -1.23 -12.19
N THR A 95 17.12 -0.14 -12.00
CA THR A 95 16.35 0.07 -10.77
C THR A 95 14.86 0.26 -11.09
N PHE A 96 14.01 -0.53 -10.44
CA PHE A 96 12.56 -0.41 -10.48
C PHE A 96 12.07 0.01 -9.09
N GLY A 97 11.46 1.18 -8.95
CA GLY A 97 11.07 1.65 -7.62
C GLY A 97 10.27 2.94 -7.60
N SER A 98 10.02 3.43 -6.39
CA SER A 98 9.34 4.70 -6.13
C SER A 98 10.11 5.54 -5.10
N ILE A 99 10.05 6.86 -5.29
CA ILE A 99 10.56 7.90 -4.40
C ILE A 99 9.47 8.92 -4.02
N ARG A 100 8.19 8.52 -4.15
CA ARG A 100 7.00 9.38 -4.04
C ARG A 100 6.30 9.35 -2.68
N GLY A 101 6.91 8.74 -1.67
CA GLY A 101 6.28 8.44 -0.38
C GLY A 101 5.38 7.20 -0.41
N THR A 102 4.95 6.76 -1.60
CA THR A 102 4.07 5.60 -1.82
C THR A 102 4.68 4.61 -2.84
N SER A 103 4.21 3.36 -2.84
CA SER A 103 4.24 2.53 -4.05
C SER A 103 3.38 3.21 -5.12
N SER A 104 3.86 3.28 -6.35
CA SER A 104 3.36 4.28 -7.29
C SER A 104 2.62 3.69 -8.49
N HIS A 105 1.76 4.48 -9.12
CA HIS A 105 1.18 4.16 -10.43
C HIS A 105 2.26 3.89 -11.50
N GLN A 106 3.42 4.52 -11.34
CA GLN A 106 4.54 4.43 -12.27
C GLN A 106 5.33 3.14 -12.15
N MET A 107 5.38 2.54 -10.96
CA MET A 107 6.12 1.32 -10.71
C MET A 107 5.57 0.55 -9.51
N ASN A 108 5.09 -0.66 -9.80
CA ASN A 108 4.62 -1.61 -8.80
C ASN A 108 5.80 -2.28 -8.07
N PRO A 109 5.68 -2.60 -6.76
CA PRO A 109 6.73 -3.29 -6.00
C PRO A 109 6.80 -4.80 -6.30
N PHE A 110 7.00 -5.14 -7.58
CA PHE A 110 7.13 -6.50 -8.10
C PHE A 110 8.09 -6.54 -9.29
N VAL A 111 8.95 -7.57 -9.31
CA VAL A 111 9.69 -7.97 -10.51
C VAL A 111 9.71 -9.50 -10.61
N ALA A 112 9.85 -10.02 -11.83
CA ALA A 112 10.22 -11.40 -12.07
C ALA A 112 11.45 -11.51 -12.95
N LEU A 113 12.38 -12.41 -12.59
CA LEU A 113 13.54 -12.77 -13.40
C LEU A 113 13.24 -14.11 -14.09
N VAL A 114 13.32 -14.12 -15.41
CA VAL A 114 12.90 -15.26 -16.23
C VAL A 114 13.89 -15.54 -17.35
N ASP A 115 13.93 -16.78 -17.84
CA ASP A 115 14.65 -17.08 -19.07
C ASP A 115 13.90 -16.48 -20.28
N SER A 116 14.62 -16.17 -21.36
CA SER A 116 14.03 -15.52 -22.54
C SER A 116 12.90 -16.29 -23.23
N ASN A 117 12.78 -17.59 -22.97
CA ASN A 117 11.72 -18.46 -23.50
C ASN A 117 10.63 -18.81 -22.48
N THR A 118 10.71 -18.34 -21.23
CA THR A 118 9.65 -18.54 -20.23
C THR A 118 8.36 -17.87 -20.71
N ASP A 119 7.26 -18.60 -20.66
CA ASP A 119 5.92 -18.15 -21.01
C ASP A 119 4.94 -18.39 -19.85
N GLU A 120 3.64 -18.24 -20.12
CA GLU A 120 2.58 -18.43 -19.14
C GLU A 120 2.48 -19.87 -18.60
N PHE A 121 3.01 -20.87 -19.30
CA PHE A 121 2.79 -22.29 -19.02
C PHE A 121 4.09 -23.07 -18.78
N ASN A 122 5.24 -22.55 -19.22
CA ASN A 122 6.53 -23.24 -19.19
C ASN A 122 7.69 -22.29 -18.86
N GLY A 123 8.76 -22.87 -18.33
CA GLY A 123 10.03 -22.17 -18.11
C GLY A 123 10.22 -21.67 -16.69
N ALA A 124 11.46 -21.33 -16.37
CA ALA A 124 11.86 -20.88 -15.05
C ALA A 124 11.39 -19.43 -14.81
N ALA A 125 10.79 -19.21 -13.65
CA ALA A 125 10.42 -17.88 -13.18
C ALA A 125 10.76 -17.72 -11.69
N TYR A 126 11.53 -16.67 -11.38
CA TYR A 126 11.80 -16.20 -10.03
C TYR A 126 10.99 -14.94 -9.80
N GLY A 127 10.00 -14.98 -8.91
CA GLY A 127 9.16 -13.83 -8.62
C GLY A 127 9.53 -13.18 -7.29
N PHE A 128 9.45 -11.85 -7.23
CA PHE A 128 9.77 -11.06 -6.04
C PHE A 128 8.72 -9.97 -5.83
N ALA A 129 8.08 -9.93 -4.66
CA ALA A 129 7.10 -8.90 -4.30
C ALA A 129 7.41 -8.34 -2.90
N LEU A 130 7.42 -7.02 -2.73
CA LEU A 130 7.70 -6.37 -1.45
C LEU A 130 6.39 -6.06 -0.71
N VAL A 131 6.27 -6.50 0.54
CA VAL A 131 5.14 -6.19 1.43
C VAL A 131 5.36 -4.82 2.07
N TYR A 132 5.27 -3.77 1.25
CA TYR A 132 5.48 -2.38 1.66
C TYR A 132 4.78 -1.42 0.69
N SER A 133 4.25 -0.33 1.21
CA SER A 133 3.44 0.62 0.42
C SER A 133 4.11 1.98 0.24
N GLY A 134 5.39 2.13 0.60
CA GLY A 134 6.14 3.38 0.51
C GLY A 134 7.21 3.39 -0.59
N ASN A 135 8.22 4.24 -0.39
CA ASN A 135 9.42 4.28 -1.22
C ASN A 135 10.13 2.92 -1.23
N HIS A 136 10.27 2.31 -2.41
CA HIS A 136 10.87 1.00 -2.58
C HIS A 136 11.84 0.98 -3.76
N ALA A 137 12.74 0.01 -3.78
CA ALA A 137 13.64 -0.24 -4.88
C ALA A 137 13.89 -1.74 -5.08
N PHE A 138 13.89 -2.16 -6.35
CA PHE A 138 14.42 -3.41 -6.86
C PHE A 138 15.60 -3.03 -7.74
N GLU A 139 16.82 -3.21 -7.21
CA GLU A 139 18.06 -2.90 -7.90
C GLU A 139 18.65 -4.20 -8.44
N ILE A 140 18.70 -4.33 -9.77
CA ILE A 140 19.26 -5.49 -10.46
C ILE A 140 20.54 -5.07 -11.13
N GLU A 141 21.65 -5.68 -10.74
CA GLU A 141 22.96 -5.45 -11.33
C GLU A 141 23.41 -6.68 -12.12
N LYS A 142 23.81 -6.50 -13.38
CA LYS A 142 24.62 -7.49 -14.10
C LYS A 142 26.07 -7.02 -14.17
N ASP A 143 26.96 -7.75 -13.51
CA ASP A 143 28.37 -7.37 -13.35
C ASP A 143 29.26 -7.85 -14.50
N GLN A 144 30.56 -7.53 -14.44
CA GLN A 144 31.57 -7.90 -15.43
C GLN A 144 31.84 -9.41 -15.55
N LEU A 145 31.33 -10.24 -14.62
CA LEU A 145 31.47 -11.70 -14.62
C LEU A 145 30.17 -12.41 -15.04
N ASP A 146 29.21 -11.68 -15.60
CA ASP A 146 27.86 -12.16 -15.92
C ASP A 146 27.10 -12.69 -14.69
N GLN A 147 27.43 -12.18 -13.50
CA GLN A 147 26.63 -12.42 -12.30
C GLN A 147 25.49 -11.41 -12.23
N VAL A 148 24.32 -11.87 -11.76
CA VAL A 148 23.16 -11.01 -11.54
C VAL A 148 22.86 -10.92 -10.05
N ARG A 149 22.96 -9.71 -9.49
CA ARG A 149 22.56 -9.40 -8.12
C ARG A 149 21.22 -8.70 -8.13
N LEU A 150 20.29 -9.14 -7.28
CA LEU A 150 19.04 -8.44 -7.00
C LEU A 150 19.01 -8.01 -5.52
N LEU A 151 18.84 -6.71 -5.29
CA LEU A 151 18.54 -6.11 -4.00
C LEU A 151 17.09 -5.62 -3.97
N VAL A 152 16.36 -5.91 -2.89
CA VAL A 152 14.97 -5.47 -2.73
C VAL A 152 14.76 -4.89 -1.33
N GLY A 153 14.13 -3.72 -1.24
CA GLY A 153 13.76 -3.13 0.05
C GLY A 153 13.26 -1.70 -0.06
N ILE A 154 13.38 -0.96 1.04
CA ILE A 154 13.10 0.47 1.09
C ILE A 154 14.11 1.20 0.19
N ASN A 155 13.63 2.16 -0.60
CA ASN A 155 14.50 2.97 -1.46
C ASN A 155 15.45 3.82 -0.59
N SER A 156 16.75 3.82 -0.89
CA SER A 156 17.74 4.61 -0.13
C SER A 156 17.67 6.12 -0.42
N TYR A 157 16.93 6.55 -1.44
CA TYR A 157 16.74 7.97 -1.72
C TYR A 157 16.00 8.67 -0.57
N ASN A 158 16.69 9.61 0.10
CA ASN A 158 16.22 10.33 1.30
C ASN A 158 15.78 9.41 2.47
N PHE A 159 16.26 8.18 2.52
CA PHE A 159 16.08 7.31 3.68
C PHE A 159 17.24 7.50 4.65
N ASN A 160 16.92 7.85 5.89
CA ASN A 160 17.87 7.86 6.99
C ASN A 160 17.10 7.52 8.26
N TRP A 161 17.39 6.35 8.83
CA TRP A 161 16.82 5.94 10.10
C TRP A 161 17.89 6.05 11.19
N GLN A 162 17.74 7.04 12.08
CA GLN A 162 18.54 7.08 13.30
C GLN A 162 18.08 5.94 14.22
N LEU A 163 19.00 5.02 14.50
CA LEU A 163 18.82 3.87 15.37
C LEU A 163 19.57 4.10 16.69
N PRO A 164 18.86 4.51 17.77
CA PRO A 164 19.47 4.69 19.08
C PRO A 164 20.08 3.40 19.64
N ALA A 165 21.02 3.55 20.58
CA ALA A 165 21.55 2.41 21.34
C ALA A 165 20.41 1.67 22.06
N GLY A 166 20.40 0.34 21.97
CA GLY A 166 19.36 -0.54 22.54
C GLY A 166 18.12 -0.73 21.67
N GLU A 167 17.96 0.05 20.59
CA GLU A 167 16.79 -0.02 19.71
C GLU A 167 16.99 -0.98 18.52
N SER A 168 15.91 -1.27 17.80
CA SER A 168 15.95 -2.10 16.59
C SER A 168 15.12 -1.54 15.44
N PHE A 169 15.53 -1.84 14.21
CA PHE A 169 14.83 -1.51 12.97
C PHE A 169 14.50 -2.80 12.21
N GLN A 170 13.26 -2.93 11.74
CA GLN A 170 12.78 -4.07 10.96
C GLN A 170 12.47 -3.63 9.54
N THR A 171 13.12 -4.25 8.55
CA THR A 171 12.77 -4.03 7.15
C THR A 171 11.45 -4.73 6.79
N PRO A 172 10.71 -4.25 5.77
CA PRO A 172 9.55 -4.96 5.25
C PRO A 172 9.92 -6.33 4.67
N GLU A 173 8.97 -7.25 4.59
CA GLU A 173 9.22 -8.59 4.03
C GLU A 173 9.19 -8.59 2.50
N VAL A 174 10.08 -9.36 1.88
CA VAL A 174 10.00 -9.73 0.46
C VAL A 174 9.44 -11.14 0.35
N LEU A 175 8.37 -11.30 -0.42
CA LEU A 175 7.86 -12.60 -0.86
C LEU A 175 8.67 -13.06 -2.07
N MET A 176 9.22 -14.27 -2.01
CA MET A 176 10.01 -14.87 -3.07
C MET A 176 9.40 -16.20 -3.48
N THR A 177 9.33 -16.45 -4.78
CA THR A 177 8.88 -17.74 -5.34
C THR A 177 9.80 -18.18 -6.47
N TYR A 178 9.90 -19.49 -6.67
CA TYR A 178 10.49 -20.08 -7.86
C TYR A 178 9.54 -21.14 -8.45
N THR A 179 9.50 -21.23 -9.76
CA THR A 179 8.83 -22.32 -10.48
C THR A 179 9.53 -22.58 -11.80
N ASN A 180 9.36 -23.79 -12.34
CA ASN A 180 9.74 -24.14 -13.71
C ASN A 180 8.52 -24.35 -14.62
N ASN A 181 7.33 -23.97 -14.15
CA ASN A 181 6.04 -24.19 -14.81
C ASN A 181 5.42 -22.86 -15.30
N GLY A 182 6.27 -21.89 -15.69
CA GLY A 182 5.85 -20.62 -16.28
C GLY A 182 5.22 -19.62 -15.31
N LEU A 183 4.81 -18.47 -15.88
CA LEU A 183 4.31 -17.31 -15.14
C LEU A 183 2.98 -17.58 -14.43
N ASN A 184 2.09 -18.43 -14.97
CA ASN A 184 0.85 -18.78 -14.26
C ASN A 184 1.12 -19.47 -12.92
N ALA A 185 2.10 -20.36 -12.86
CA ALA A 185 2.44 -21.06 -11.63
C ALA A 185 3.03 -20.09 -10.58
N MET A 186 3.85 -19.13 -11.04
CA MET A 186 4.38 -18.04 -10.21
C MET A 186 3.26 -17.16 -9.66
N SER A 187 2.34 -16.69 -10.51
CA SER A 187 1.21 -15.86 -10.10
C SER A 187 0.29 -16.59 -9.12
N LYS A 188 0.01 -17.87 -9.34
CA LYS A 188 -0.76 -18.70 -8.40
C LYS A 188 -0.11 -18.81 -7.03
N ALA A 189 1.22 -18.93 -6.96
CA ALA A 189 1.95 -18.94 -5.69
C ALA A 189 1.72 -17.64 -4.90
N PHE A 190 1.87 -16.48 -5.56
CA PHE A 190 1.60 -15.18 -4.95
C PHE A 190 0.13 -15.01 -4.55
N HIS A 191 -0.81 -15.33 -5.44
CA HIS A 191 -2.24 -15.22 -5.15
C HIS A 191 -2.64 -16.04 -3.92
N ASN A 192 -2.11 -17.27 -3.79
CA ASN A 192 -2.38 -18.12 -2.64
C ASN A 192 -1.81 -17.51 -1.35
N ILE A 193 -0.52 -17.15 -1.29
CA ILE A 193 0.05 -16.60 -0.05
C ILE A 193 -0.52 -15.23 0.32
N ILE A 194 -0.83 -14.37 -0.66
CA ILE A 194 -1.42 -13.04 -0.40
C ILE A 194 -2.82 -13.23 0.19
N ARG A 195 -3.67 -14.03 -0.46
CA ARG A 195 -5.00 -14.36 0.07
C ARG A 195 -4.88 -15.00 1.45
N ASP A 196 -3.95 -15.93 1.63
CA ASP A 196 -3.98 -16.84 2.76
C ASP A 196 -3.26 -16.34 4.00
N ARG A 197 -2.20 -15.55 3.82
CA ARG A 197 -1.26 -15.22 4.89
C ARG A 197 -0.88 -13.73 4.90
N ILE A 198 -1.52 -12.90 4.07
CA ILE A 198 -1.35 -11.43 4.08
C ILE A 198 -2.67 -10.73 4.30
N THR A 199 -3.70 -11.05 3.52
CA THR A 199 -5.03 -10.45 3.65
C THR A 199 -5.67 -10.82 4.98
N ARG A 200 -5.88 -9.82 5.86
CA ARG A 200 -6.57 -9.95 7.15
C ARG A 200 -8.01 -9.49 7.02
N SER A 201 -8.86 -10.32 6.40
CA SER A 201 -10.25 -9.93 6.15
C SER A 201 -11.21 -11.11 6.21
N LYS A 202 -12.42 -10.87 6.75
CA LYS A 202 -13.55 -11.80 6.68
C LYS A 202 -13.98 -12.10 5.23
N TYR A 203 -13.56 -11.27 4.26
CA TYR A 203 -13.84 -11.44 2.83
C TYR A 203 -12.80 -12.25 2.07
N LYS A 204 -11.81 -12.82 2.76
CA LYS A 204 -10.74 -13.63 2.15
C LYS A 204 -11.23 -14.73 1.20
N TYR A 205 -12.31 -15.43 1.59
CA TYR A 205 -12.96 -16.49 0.80
C TYR A 205 -14.45 -16.21 0.53
N LYS A 206 -14.94 -15.00 0.85
CA LYS A 206 -16.32 -14.63 0.56
C LYS A 206 -16.37 -13.87 -0.75
N GLU A 207 -17.45 -14.06 -1.50
CA GLU A 207 -17.76 -13.20 -2.63
C GLU A 207 -17.90 -11.75 -2.15
N ARG A 208 -17.41 -10.82 -2.97
CA ARG A 208 -17.47 -9.38 -2.68
C ARG A 208 -18.76 -8.82 -3.29
N PRO A 209 -19.47 -7.91 -2.59
CA PRO A 209 -20.71 -7.35 -3.10
C PRO A 209 -20.51 -6.63 -4.45
N ILE A 210 -21.44 -6.83 -5.38
CA ILE A 210 -21.59 -5.97 -6.55
C ILE A 210 -22.09 -4.62 -6.05
N LEU A 211 -21.33 -3.57 -6.35
CA LEU A 211 -21.59 -2.22 -5.84
C LEU A 211 -21.93 -1.23 -6.95
N VAL A 212 -22.67 -0.19 -6.58
CA VAL A 212 -22.75 1.07 -7.32
C VAL A 212 -22.06 2.16 -6.50
N ASN A 213 -21.34 3.04 -7.18
CA ASN A 213 -20.65 4.18 -6.57
C ASN A 213 -21.10 5.45 -7.31
N ASN A 214 -21.42 6.53 -6.58
CA ASN A 214 -21.97 7.73 -7.19
C ASN A 214 -20.92 8.69 -7.78
N TRP A 215 -19.62 8.41 -7.69
CA TRP A 215 -18.55 9.33 -8.11
C TRP A 215 -18.73 9.87 -9.53
N GLU A 216 -18.70 9.00 -10.55
CA GLU A 216 -18.88 9.46 -11.94
C GLU A 216 -20.34 9.77 -12.30
N ALA A 217 -21.30 9.37 -11.46
CA ALA A 217 -22.72 9.63 -11.67
C ALA A 217 -23.10 11.07 -11.29
N THR A 218 -22.47 11.64 -10.26
CA THR A 218 -22.84 12.96 -9.73
C THR A 218 -21.65 13.88 -9.47
N TYR A 219 -20.43 13.36 -9.39
CA TYR A 219 -19.29 14.05 -8.77
C TYR A 219 -19.74 14.66 -7.43
N PHE A 220 -19.48 15.94 -7.21
CA PHE A 220 -19.88 16.67 -6.01
C PHE A 220 -21.33 17.20 -6.05
N ASP A 221 -22.00 17.17 -7.20
CA ASP A 221 -23.35 17.69 -7.35
C ASP A 221 -24.40 16.65 -6.94
N PHE A 222 -24.56 16.46 -5.63
CA PHE A 222 -25.60 15.63 -5.05
C PHE A 222 -26.06 16.13 -3.69
N ASP A 223 -27.25 15.70 -3.33
CA ASP A 223 -27.81 15.69 -1.99
C ASP A 223 -28.52 14.36 -1.76
N GLU A 224 -29.08 14.17 -0.58
CA GLU A 224 -29.79 12.94 -0.22
C GLU A 224 -30.90 12.59 -1.23
N ASP A 225 -31.66 13.58 -1.71
CA ASP A 225 -32.81 13.34 -2.61
C ASP A 225 -32.37 12.95 -4.02
N LYS A 226 -31.22 13.43 -4.49
CA LYS A 226 -30.62 12.98 -5.76
C LYS A 226 -30.05 11.56 -5.68
N LEU A 227 -29.58 11.13 -4.50
CA LEU A 227 -29.02 9.79 -4.32
C LEU A 227 -30.09 8.70 -4.15
N LYS A 228 -31.24 9.00 -3.54
CA LYS A 228 -32.33 8.02 -3.33
C LYS A 228 -32.76 7.29 -4.61
N PRO A 229 -33.00 7.97 -5.75
CA PRO A 229 -33.32 7.28 -7.01
C PRO A 229 -32.22 6.31 -7.48
N ILE A 230 -30.94 6.61 -7.24
CA ILE A 230 -29.82 5.71 -7.60
C ILE A 230 -29.87 4.44 -6.73
N VAL A 231 -30.17 4.60 -5.43
CA VAL A 231 -30.33 3.49 -4.49
C VAL A 231 -31.54 2.62 -4.86
N ASP A 232 -32.67 3.24 -5.18
CA ASP A 232 -33.88 2.54 -5.63
C ASP A 232 -33.63 1.74 -6.92
N GLU A 233 -33.01 2.35 -7.94
CA GLU A 233 -32.69 1.66 -9.19
C GLU A 233 -31.65 0.55 -9.00
N ALA A 234 -30.64 0.77 -8.14
CA ALA A 234 -29.64 -0.25 -7.81
C ALA A 234 -30.29 -1.51 -7.23
N LYS A 235 -31.30 -1.35 -6.37
CA LYS A 235 -32.09 -2.46 -5.85
C LYS A 235 -32.83 -3.21 -6.96
N GLU A 236 -33.51 -2.51 -7.86
CA GLU A 236 -34.25 -3.14 -8.97
C GLU A 236 -33.32 -3.92 -9.92
N LEU A 237 -32.07 -3.45 -10.09
CA LEU A 237 -31.05 -4.13 -10.89
C LEU A 237 -30.33 -5.29 -10.17
N GLY A 238 -30.63 -5.52 -8.89
CA GLY A 238 -30.01 -6.58 -8.09
C GLY A 238 -28.58 -6.28 -7.63
N ILE A 239 -28.20 -5.00 -7.56
CA ILE A 239 -26.95 -4.54 -6.92
C ILE A 239 -27.05 -4.81 -5.41
N GLU A 240 -25.91 -4.98 -4.73
CA GLU A 240 -25.86 -5.45 -3.33
C GLU A 240 -25.32 -4.37 -2.37
N MET A 241 -24.72 -3.31 -2.89
CA MET A 241 -24.11 -2.24 -2.11
C MET A 241 -24.17 -0.90 -2.82
N PHE A 242 -24.52 0.16 -2.09
CA PHE A 242 -24.35 1.54 -2.51
C PHE A 242 -23.15 2.14 -1.80
N VAL A 243 -22.25 2.80 -2.53
CA VAL A 243 -21.09 3.52 -1.98
C VAL A 243 -21.24 5.01 -2.21
N LEU A 244 -21.33 5.75 -1.11
CA LEU A 244 -21.27 7.21 -1.08
C LEU A 244 -19.82 7.68 -1.24
N ASP A 245 -19.52 8.31 -2.36
CA ASP A 245 -18.19 8.82 -2.70
C ASP A 245 -17.94 10.25 -2.19
N ASP A 246 -16.86 10.89 -2.63
CA ASP A 246 -16.40 12.22 -2.18
C ASP A 246 -17.52 13.28 -2.21
N GLY A 247 -17.51 14.20 -1.23
CA GLY A 247 -18.48 15.31 -1.14
C GLY A 247 -19.44 15.29 0.04
N TRP A 248 -19.45 14.24 0.88
CA TRP A 248 -20.40 14.09 1.99
C TRP A 248 -20.04 14.83 3.27
N PHE A 249 -18.83 15.39 3.37
CA PHE A 249 -18.21 15.93 4.58
C PHE A 249 -17.90 17.43 4.48
N GLY A 250 -17.64 18.07 5.63
CA GLY A 250 -17.26 19.48 5.73
C GLY A 250 -18.19 20.41 4.95
N HIS A 251 -17.65 21.09 3.94
CA HIS A 251 -18.34 21.85 2.91
C HIS A 251 -17.86 21.49 1.49
N ARG A 252 -17.66 20.18 1.27
CA ARG A 252 -17.07 19.59 0.05
C ARG A 252 -18.04 19.59 -1.15
N ASP A 253 -18.19 20.76 -1.78
CA ASP A 253 -18.90 20.96 -3.05
C ASP A 253 -17.97 20.85 -4.29
N ASP A 254 -16.66 20.77 -4.07
CA ASP A 254 -15.62 20.55 -5.08
C ASP A 254 -14.37 19.90 -4.44
N ASP A 255 -13.28 19.78 -5.19
CA ASP A 255 -12.02 19.16 -4.73
C ASP A 255 -11.00 20.13 -4.11
N ASN A 256 -11.39 21.35 -3.71
CA ASN A 256 -10.45 22.36 -3.18
C ASN A 256 -10.56 22.67 -1.67
N SER A 257 -11.48 22.01 -0.95
CA SER A 257 -11.76 22.28 0.47
C SER A 257 -12.01 21.03 1.31
N SER A 258 -12.16 21.21 2.63
CA SER A 258 -12.73 20.24 3.58
C SER A 258 -11.94 18.96 3.88
N LEU A 259 -10.86 18.62 3.16
CA LEU A 259 -10.05 17.44 3.56
C LEU A 259 -9.45 17.67 4.95
N GLY A 260 -9.66 16.69 5.82
CA GLY A 260 -9.37 16.77 7.25
C GLY A 260 -10.60 17.02 8.13
N ASP A 261 -11.73 17.47 7.56
CA ASP A 261 -12.97 17.76 8.29
C ASP A 261 -13.98 16.61 8.11
N TRP A 262 -13.76 15.47 8.79
CA TRP A 262 -14.59 14.27 8.62
C TRP A 262 -15.93 14.33 9.39
N ASN A 263 -16.66 15.44 9.27
CA ASN A 263 -18.00 15.64 9.81
C ASN A 263 -19.04 15.76 8.69
N VAL A 264 -20.25 15.27 8.93
CA VAL A 264 -21.33 15.24 7.92
C VAL A 264 -21.68 16.64 7.41
N TYR A 265 -21.71 16.82 6.08
CA TYR A 265 -22.12 18.06 5.44
C TYR A 265 -23.65 18.20 5.47
N LYS A 266 -24.16 18.94 6.48
CA LYS A 266 -25.60 19.10 6.73
C LYS A 266 -26.39 19.75 5.59
N LYS A 267 -25.75 20.45 4.66
CA LYS A 267 -26.40 20.96 3.46
C LYS A 267 -26.88 19.82 2.56
N LYS A 268 -26.08 18.77 2.40
CA LYS A 268 -26.38 17.60 1.56
C LYS A 268 -27.15 16.51 2.31
N PHE A 269 -26.88 16.38 3.61
CA PHE A 269 -27.50 15.41 4.51
C PHE A 269 -28.10 16.10 5.73
N PRO A 270 -29.23 16.83 5.60
CA PRO A 270 -29.83 17.61 6.68
C PRO A 270 -30.19 16.74 7.89
N GLN A 271 -30.63 15.51 7.65
CA GLN A 271 -30.98 14.53 8.69
C GLN A 271 -29.77 13.73 9.21
N GLY A 272 -28.57 14.00 8.70
CA GLY A 272 -27.35 13.25 9.02
C GLY A 272 -27.17 12.01 8.16
N LEU A 273 -25.98 11.42 8.24
CA LEU A 273 -25.59 10.30 7.39
C LEU A 273 -26.31 9.00 7.78
N LYS A 274 -26.52 8.76 9.08
CA LYS A 274 -27.28 7.63 9.61
C LYS A 274 -28.68 7.49 8.98
N HIS A 275 -29.38 8.62 8.77
CA HIS A 275 -30.68 8.62 8.10
C HIS A 275 -30.58 8.07 6.66
N PHE A 276 -29.55 8.47 5.92
CA PHE A 276 -29.34 7.97 4.57
C PHE A 276 -28.89 6.50 4.55
N ALA A 277 -28.00 6.11 5.47
CA ALA A 277 -27.59 4.71 5.65
C ALA A 277 -28.80 3.80 5.96
N ASP A 278 -29.67 4.21 6.89
CA ASP A 278 -30.91 3.49 7.22
C ASP A 278 -31.84 3.34 6.02
N TYR A 279 -31.93 4.38 5.18
CA TYR A 279 -32.69 4.28 3.93
C TYR A 279 -32.06 3.27 2.97
N VAL A 280 -30.74 3.28 2.77
CA VAL A 280 -30.02 2.29 1.93
C VAL A 280 -30.25 0.87 2.46
N HIS A 281 -30.11 0.65 3.76
CA HIS A 281 -30.38 -0.65 4.39
C HIS A 281 -31.84 -1.07 4.26
N SER A 282 -32.80 -0.14 4.30
CA SER A 282 -34.22 -0.43 4.08
C SER A 282 -34.55 -0.96 2.67
N LYS A 283 -33.62 -0.79 1.72
CA LYS A 283 -33.67 -1.34 0.37
C LYS A 283 -32.92 -2.68 0.25
N ASP A 284 -32.51 -3.26 1.38
CA ASP A 284 -31.62 -4.42 1.50
C ASP A 284 -30.27 -4.25 0.79
N LEU A 285 -29.77 -3.03 0.69
CA LEU A 285 -28.44 -2.73 0.16
C LEU A 285 -27.47 -2.51 1.33
N LYS A 286 -26.22 -2.94 1.19
CA LYS A 286 -25.14 -2.52 2.10
C LYS A 286 -24.78 -1.07 1.85
N PHE A 287 -24.30 -0.39 2.89
CA PHE A 287 -23.89 1.01 2.79
C PHE A 287 -22.36 1.18 2.92
N GLY A 288 -21.74 1.74 1.90
CA GLY A 288 -20.32 2.06 1.86
C GLY A 288 -20.07 3.57 1.83
N ILE A 289 -18.89 3.99 2.30
CA ILE A 289 -18.50 5.40 2.36
C ILE A 289 -17.04 5.62 1.95
N TRP A 290 -16.75 6.78 1.37
CA TRP A 290 -15.40 7.22 0.99
C TRP A 290 -14.71 8.05 2.07
N PHE A 291 -13.39 7.88 2.21
CA PHE A 291 -12.48 8.71 3.01
C PHE A 291 -11.14 8.90 2.29
N GLU A 292 -10.44 10.00 2.60
CA GLU A 292 -9.03 10.25 2.21
C GLU A 292 -8.21 10.76 3.41
N PRO A 293 -8.00 9.91 4.44
CA PRO A 293 -7.55 10.33 5.77
C PRO A 293 -6.14 10.91 5.84
N GLU A 294 -5.27 10.70 4.85
CA GLU A 294 -3.91 11.24 4.86
C GLU A 294 -3.81 12.70 4.39
N MET A 295 -4.91 13.32 3.98
CA MET A 295 -4.90 14.63 3.34
C MET A 295 -5.50 15.74 4.18
N ILE A 296 -5.06 16.97 3.87
CA ILE A 296 -5.55 18.20 4.48
C ILE A 296 -5.71 19.29 3.42
N SER A 297 -6.84 20.00 3.46
CA SER A 297 -7.09 21.20 2.64
C SER A 297 -6.72 22.45 3.43
N MET A 298 -6.19 23.48 2.75
CA MET A 298 -5.96 24.79 3.38
C MET A 298 -7.28 25.45 3.81
N ASP A 299 -8.35 25.24 3.03
CA ASP A 299 -9.70 25.59 3.44
C ASP A 299 -10.36 24.40 4.16
N SER A 300 -9.98 24.19 5.42
CA SER A 300 -10.58 23.23 6.35
C SER A 300 -10.54 23.79 7.78
N GLU A 301 -11.44 23.34 8.64
CA GLU A 301 -11.36 23.61 10.09
C GLU A 301 -10.12 22.96 10.70
N LEU A 302 -9.75 21.76 10.25
CA LEU A 302 -8.54 21.08 10.70
C LEU A 302 -7.30 21.96 10.47
N TYR A 303 -7.13 22.53 9.27
CA TYR A 303 -5.97 23.39 8.99
C TYR A 303 -6.04 24.72 9.75
N ARG A 304 -7.24 25.31 9.92
CA ARG A 304 -7.41 26.55 10.69
C ARG A 304 -6.99 26.37 12.16
N ASN A 305 -7.30 25.22 12.74
CA ASN A 305 -7.02 24.91 14.14
C ASN A 305 -5.63 24.29 14.35
N HIS A 306 -5.14 23.51 13.38
CA HIS A 306 -3.89 22.75 13.44
C HIS A 306 -3.04 22.92 12.16
N PRO A 307 -2.56 24.14 11.84
CA PRO A 307 -1.70 24.36 10.67
C PRO A 307 -0.38 23.56 10.74
N GLU A 308 0.05 23.17 11.94
CA GLU A 308 1.21 22.32 12.18
C GLU A 308 1.02 20.85 11.80
N TYR A 309 -0.21 20.41 11.52
CA TYR A 309 -0.48 19.04 11.05
C TYR A 309 -0.08 18.84 9.59
N LEU A 310 0.03 19.92 8.82
CA LEU A 310 0.46 19.85 7.43
C LEU A 310 1.94 19.47 7.33
N MET A 311 2.26 18.46 6.53
CA MET A 311 3.64 18.06 6.23
C MET A 311 4.34 19.13 5.37
N GLN A 312 5.26 19.89 5.96
CA GLN A 312 5.95 20.99 5.28
C GLN A 312 7.40 21.16 5.74
N VAL A 313 8.18 21.79 4.84
CA VAL A 313 9.53 22.26 5.18
C VAL A 313 9.42 23.69 5.75
N PRO A 314 9.94 23.96 6.96
CA PRO A 314 9.88 25.28 7.57
C PRO A 314 10.41 26.39 6.65
N GLY A 315 9.65 27.48 6.54
CA GLY A 315 10.01 28.64 5.71
C GLY A 315 9.85 28.45 4.19
N ARG A 316 9.25 27.33 3.73
CA ARG A 316 8.95 27.08 2.32
C ARG A 316 7.44 27.01 2.09
N GLN A 317 7.01 27.51 0.93
CA GLN A 317 5.62 27.40 0.51
C GLN A 317 5.29 25.93 0.16
N PRO A 318 4.25 25.33 0.77
CA PRO A 318 3.81 23.98 0.43
C PRO A 318 3.37 23.88 -1.04
N SER A 319 3.76 22.81 -1.72
CA SER A 319 3.39 22.59 -3.12
C SER A 319 2.04 21.85 -3.22
N PRO A 320 1.00 22.47 -3.82
CA PRO A 320 -0.29 21.81 -3.98
C PRO A 320 -0.25 20.76 -5.09
N SER A 321 -1.09 19.75 -4.96
CA SER A 321 -1.46 18.80 -6.00
C SER A 321 -2.92 18.47 -5.77
N ARG A 322 -3.78 18.58 -6.79
CA ARG A 322 -5.25 18.54 -6.63
C ARG A 322 -5.76 19.49 -5.53
N ASN A 323 -5.15 20.69 -5.41
CA ASN A 323 -5.48 21.71 -4.40
C ASN A 323 -5.44 21.26 -2.92
N GLN A 324 -4.86 20.10 -2.61
CA GLN A 324 -4.74 19.55 -1.26
C GLN A 324 -3.28 19.35 -0.86
N TYR A 325 -3.04 18.99 0.40
CA TYR A 325 -1.74 18.76 1.01
C TYR A 325 -1.77 17.47 1.84
N ILE A 326 -0.60 17.01 2.28
CA ILE A 326 -0.44 15.76 3.04
C ILE A 326 -0.32 16.10 4.52
N LEU A 327 -1.01 15.33 5.37
CA LEU A 327 -0.84 15.35 6.82
C LEU A 327 0.49 14.72 7.23
N ASP A 328 1.14 15.26 8.27
CA ASP A 328 2.33 14.67 8.84
C ASP A 328 1.99 13.42 9.67
N MET A 329 1.79 12.30 8.97
CA MET A 329 1.46 10.99 9.55
C MET A 329 2.61 10.39 10.38
N THR A 330 3.78 11.03 10.44
CA THR A 330 4.86 10.60 11.36
C THR A 330 4.52 10.92 12.82
N ARG A 331 3.67 11.92 13.03
CA ARG A 331 3.26 12.36 14.36
C ARG A 331 2.12 11.50 14.93
N LYS A 332 2.13 11.28 16.24
CA LYS A 332 1.11 10.45 16.91
C LYS A 332 -0.22 11.19 17.04
N ASP A 333 -0.18 12.46 17.43
CA ASP A 333 -1.37 13.30 17.60
C ASP A 333 -2.18 13.47 16.31
N VAL A 334 -1.50 13.68 15.17
CA VAL A 334 -2.15 13.72 13.84
C VAL A 334 -2.89 12.42 13.54
N ARG A 335 -2.24 11.27 13.79
CA ARG A 335 -2.86 9.95 13.56
C ARG A 335 -4.02 9.69 14.50
N ASP A 336 -3.89 10.04 15.78
CA ASP A 336 -4.95 9.84 16.77
C ASP A 336 -6.20 10.66 16.41
N ASP A 337 -6.04 11.95 16.07
CA ASP A 337 -7.17 12.83 15.68
C ASP A 337 -7.93 12.27 14.46
N ILE A 338 -7.20 11.95 13.38
CA ILE A 338 -7.83 11.37 12.18
C ILE A 338 -8.50 10.02 12.46
N VAL A 339 -7.87 9.16 13.26
CA VAL A 339 -8.48 7.88 13.66
C VAL A 339 -9.76 8.10 14.46
N ASP A 340 -9.77 9.04 15.40
CA ASP A 340 -10.94 9.35 16.22
C ASP A 340 -12.09 9.88 15.36
N GLN A 341 -11.82 10.81 14.43
CA GLN A 341 -12.81 11.35 13.52
C GLN A 341 -13.42 10.27 12.60
N VAL A 342 -12.58 9.50 11.91
CA VAL A 342 -13.04 8.44 11.00
C VAL A 342 -13.78 7.34 11.75
N SER A 343 -13.27 6.92 12.91
CA SER A 343 -13.90 5.87 13.73
C SER A 343 -15.27 6.29 14.24
N THR A 344 -15.44 7.57 14.61
CA THR A 344 -16.73 8.12 15.03
C THR A 344 -17.77 8.00 13.90
N ILE A 345 -17.42 8.39 12.67
CA ILE A 345 -18.32 8.26 11.52
C ILE A 345 -18.66 6.80 11.24
N ILE A 346 -17.68 5.89 11.29
CA ILE A 346 -17.93 4.47 11.04
C ILE A 346 -18.85 3.87 12.10
N ALA A 347 -18.63 4.20 13.38
CA ALA A 347 -19.40 3.66 14.50
C ALA A 347 -20.84 4.18 14.53
N ASP A 348 -21.05 5.46 14.20
CA ASP A 348 -22.35 6.12 14.36
C ASP A 348 -23.31 5.92 13.17
N ASN A 349 -22.83 5.37 12.03
CA ASN A 349 -23.58 5.36 10.76
C ASN A 349 -23.76 3.97 10.12
N ASP A 350 -23.56 2.89 10.86
CA ASP A 350 -23.76 1.50 10.40
C ASP A 350 -23.06 1.17 9.07
N ILE A 351 -21.80 1.59 8.93
CA ILE A 351 -21.03 1.45 7.69
C ILE A 351 -20.62 -0.03 7.43
N ASP A 352 -20.91 -0.55 6.24
CA ASP A 352 -20.53 -1.92 5.80
C ASP A 352 -19.19 -1.98 5.05
N TYR A 353 -18.79 -0.87 4.43
CA TYR A 353 -17.63 -0.77 3.54
C TYR A 353 -17.00 0.63 3.58
N VAL A 354 -15.68 0.67 3.49
CA VAL A 354 -14.92 1.92 3.37
C VAL A 354 -14.09 1.88 2.09
N LYS A 355 -14.24 2.90 1.25
CA LYS A 355 -13.29 3.24 0.19
C LYS A 355 -12.28 4.24 0.77
N TRP A 356 -11.07 3.76 1.04
CA TRP A 356 -9.96 4.58 1.53
C TRP A 356 -9.10 5.00 0.34
N ASP A 357 -9.10 6.29 0.03
CA ASP A 357 -8.41 6.89 -1.11
C ASP A 357 -7.17 7.69 -0.66
N MET A 358 -6.31 8.03 -1.62
CA MET A 358 -5.09 8.83 -1.44
C MET A 358 -4.68 9.42 -2.79
N ASN A 359 -4.94 10.71 -3.02
CA ASN A 359 -4.96 11.31 -4.36
C ASN A 359 -3.77 12.19 -4.73
N ARG A 360 -2.67 12.21 -3.95
CA ARG A 360 -1.44 12.94 -4.32
C ARG A 360 -0.16 12.26 -3.84
N ASN A 361 1.01 12.83 -4.16
CA ASN A 361 2.30 12.42 -3.60
C ASN A 361 3.08 13.63 -3.07
#